data_AF-A0A378VXF6-F1
#
_entry.id   AF-A0A378VXF6-F1
#
_cell.length_a   1.000
_cell.length_b   1.000
_cell.length_c   1.000
_cell.angle_alpha   90.00
_cell.angle_beta   90.00
_cell.angle_gamma   90.00
#
_symmetry.space_group_name_H-M   'P 1'
#
loop_
_entity.id
_entity.type
_entity.pdbx_description
1 polymer ?
#
loop_
_entity_poly.entity_id
_entity_poly.type
_entity_poly.pdbx_seq_one_letter_code
_entity_poly.pdbx_strand_id
1 'polypeptide(L)'
;MPSENTCFTPVLSRPGEGWQGRKGHVQDIAAQDHPDLSEYEVFACGSPAMTEQAKICLCNSISCRKTCFSPTHSRRPHHNSSV
;
A
#
# COMPACT_ATOMS: atom_id res chain seq x y z
N MET A 1 23.86 -15.21 8.19
CA MET A 1 23.39 -14.23 9.18
C MET A 1 22.30 -13.41 8.51
N PRO A 2 21.00 -13.58 8.83
CA PRO A 2 19.98 -12.68 8.28
C PRO A 2 20.27 -11.28 8.82
N SER A 3 20.40 -10.30 7.93
CA SER A 3 20.63 -8.90 8.30
C SER A 3 19.40 -8.35 9.02
N GLU A 4 19.58 -7.83 10.24
CA GLU A 4 18.55 -7.43 11.20
C GLU A 4 17.79 -6.12 10.86
N ASN A 5 17.46 -5.87 9.59
CA ASN A 5 16.85 -4.60 9.15
C ASN A 5 15.53 -4.76 8.37
N THR A 6 14.91 -5.94 8.38
CA THR A 6 13.61 -6.17 7.72
C THR A 6 12.53 -6.50 8.74
N CYS A 7 11.55 -5.61 8.91
CA CYS A 7 10.36 -5.84 9.73
C CYS A 7 9.13 -6.02 8.82
N PHE A 8 8.19 -6.86 9.23
CA PHE A 8 6.94 -7.08 8.51
C PHE A 8 5.75 -6.80 9.44
N THR A 9 4.90 -5.84 9.03
CA THR A 9 3.70 -5.44 9.77
C THR A 9 2.45 -5.83 8.99
N PRO A 10 1.70 -6.86 9.40
CA PRO A 10 0.46 -7.22 8.73
C PRO A 10 -0.67 -6.26 9.09
N VAL A 11 -1.42 -5.82 8.08
CA VAL A 11 -2.53 -4.86 8.21
C VAL A 11 -3.79 -5.41 7.54
N LEU A 12 -4.92 -5.36 8.24
CA LEU A 12 -6.24 -5.66 7.68
C LEU A 12 -7.20 -4.49 7.84
N SER A 13 -7.86 -4.08 6.75
CA SER A 13 -8.89 -3.04 6.80
C SER A 13 -10.18 -3.51 7.47
N ARG A 14 -10.50 -4.79 7.31
CA ARG A 14 -11.70 -5.44 7.86
C ARG A 14 -11.31 -6.75 8.55
N PRO A 15 -10.69 -6.71 9.74
CA PRO A 15 -10.29 -7.91 10.45
C PRO A 15 -11.51 -8.66 11.01
N GLY A 16 -11.41 -9.99 11.07
CA GLY A 16 -12.34 -10.84 11.82
C GLY A 16 -11.99 -10.93 13.30
N GLU A 17 -12.79 -11.70 14.05
CA GLU A 17 -12.49 -12.01 15.46
C GLU A 17 -11.15 -12.74 15.58
N GLY A 18 -10.36 -12.37 16.60
CA GLY A 18 -9.05 -12.97 16.86
C GLY A 18 -7.87 -12.35 16.07
N TRP A 19 -8.09 -11.31 15.28
CA TRP A 19 -6.98 -10.58 14.64
C TRP A 19 -6.14 -9.81 15.67
N GLN A 20 -4.82 -10.00 15.61
CA GLN A 20 -3.87 -9.37 16.53
C GLN A 20 -2.92 -8.37 15.83
N GLY A 21 -2.99 -8.25 14.51
CA GLY A 21 -2.19 -7.29 13.74
C GLY A 21 -2.81 -5.88 13.68
N ARG A 22 -2.22 -4.99 12.88
CA ARG A 22 -2.76 -3.63 12.71
C ARG A 22 -4.09 -3.67 11.96
N LYS A 23 -4.96 -2.73 12.31
CA LYS A 23 -6.28 -2.53 11.68
C LYS A 23 -6.32 -1.20 10.96
N GLY A 24 -6.78 -1.19 9.71
CA GLY A 24 -6.88 0.02 8.88
C GLY A 24 -6.41 -0.23 7.45
N HIS A 25 -6.21 0.85 6.69
CA HIS A 25 -5.59 0.74 5.38
C HIS A 25 -4.07 0.82 5.48
N VAL A 26 -3.37 0.07 4.62
CA VAL A 26 -1.91 -0.05 4.68
C VAL A 26 -1.20 1.29 4.54
N GLN A 27 -1.70 2.19 3.68
CA GLN A 27 -1.11 3.51 3.49
C GLN A 27 -1.21 4.40 4.73
N ASP A 28 -2.32 4.33 5.47
CA ASP A 28 -2.52 5.13 6.67
C ASP A 28 -1.61 4.65 7.80
N ILE A 29 -1.49 3.33 7.95
CA ILE A 29 -0.60 2.72 8.94
C ILE A 29 0.86 2.99 8.59
N ALA A 30 1.24 2.90 7.32
CA ALA A 30 2.59 3.23 6.87
C ALA A 30 2.95 4.71 7.14
N ALA A 31 2.04 5.65 6.89
CA ALA A 31 2.26 7.07 7.17
C ALA A 31 2.37 7.38 8.68
N GLN A 32 1.65 6.62 9.52
CA GLN A 32 1.77 6.73 10.97
C GLN A 32 3.09 6.18 11.51
N ASP A 33 3.50 5.01 11.00
CA ASP A 33 4.72 4.33 11.45
C ASP A 33 5.98 5.01 10.90
N HIS A 34 5.89 5.67 9.74
CA HIS A 34 6.98 6.41 9.08
C HIS A 34 6.52 7.83 8.69
N PRO A 35 6.50 8.78 9.65
CA PRO A 35 6.04 10.15 9.39
C PRO A 35 6.99 10.94 8.49
N ASP A 36 8.27 10.54 8.42
CA ASP A 36 9.27 11.10 7.51
C ASP A 36 9.79 10.02 6.56
N LEU A 37 9.57 10.23 5.27
CA LEU A 37 9.94 9.32 4.18
C LEU A 37 10.96 9.96 3.23
N SER A 38 11.56 11.10 3.60
CA SER A 38 12.47 11.88 2.73
C SER A 38 13.70 11.11 2.22
N GLU A 39 14.18 10.16 3.03
CA GLU A 39 15.32 9.28 2.73
C GLU A 39 14.91 7.87 2.28
N TYR A 40 13.60 7.63 2.07
CA TYR A 40 13.06 6.31 1.72
C TYR A 40 12.52 6.27 0.28
N GLU A 41 12.58 5.09 -0.32
CA GLU A 41 11.89 4.80 -1.58
C GLU A 41 10.68 3.91 -1.29
N VAL A 42 9.49 4.39 -1.64
CA VAL A 42 8.23 3.67 -1.41
C VAL A 42 7.84 2.89 -2.66
N PHE A 43 7.67 1.58 -2.50
CA PHE A 43 7.15 0.70 -3.54
C PHE A 43 5.76 0.20 -3.14
N ALA A 44 4.78 0.33 -4.03
CA ALA A 44 3.42 -0.10 -3.77
C ALA A 44 2.79 -0.75 -5.02
N CYS A 45 2.20 -1.91 -4.83
CA CYS A 45 1.52 -2.69 -5.86
C CYS A 45 0.17 -3.17 -5.31
N GLY A 46 -0.88 -3.06 -6.11
CA GLY A 46 -2.22 -3.53 -5.75
C GLY A 46 -3.28 -2.85 -6.61
N SER A 47 -4.48 -2.69 -6.07
CA SER A 47 -5.56 -2.04 -6.80
C SER A 47 -5.21 -0.58 -7.14
N PRO A 48 -5.67 -0.06 -8.29
CA PRO A 48 -5.43 1.34 -8.66
C PRO A 48 -5.87 2.34 -7.58
N ALA A 49 -7.00 2.07 -6.92
CA ALA A 49 -7.48 2.91 -5.82
C ALA A 49 -6.53 2.89 -4.61
N MET A 50 -5.95 1.74 -4.28
CA MET A 50 -5.00 1.64 -3.15
C MET A 50 -3.70 2.37 -3.48
N THR A 51 -3.15 2.16 -4.67
CA THR A 51 -1.88 2.79 -5.09
C THR A 51 -2.02 4.31 -5.18
N GLU A 52 -3.14 4.81 -5.69
CA GLU A 52 -3.41 6.25 -5.72
C GLU A 52 -3.53 6.87 -4.31
N GLN A 53 -4.22 6.20 -3.38
CA GLN A 53 -4.28 6.63 -1.99
C GLN A 53 -2.91 6.56 -1.30
N ALA A 54 -2.11 5.53 -1.57
CA ALA A 54 -0.75 5.42 -1.04
C ALA A 54 0.15 6.55 -1.54
N LYS A 55 0.02 6.95 -2.81
CA LYS A 55 0.72 8.11 -3.35
C LYS A 55 0.37 9.39 -2.60
N ILE A 56 -0.93 9.64 -2.40
CA ILE A 56 -1.41 10.84 -1.70
C ILE A 56 -0.91 10.85 -0.26
N CYS A 57 -1.00 9.72 0.44
CA CYS A 57 -0.65 9.62 1.85
C CYS A 57 0.87 9.72 2.09
N LEU A 58 1.68 9.05 1.26
CA LEU A 58 3.11 8.84 1.49
C LEU A 58 4.02 9.79 0.71
N CYS A 59 3.54 10.44 -0.35
CA CYS A 59 4.33 11.45 -1.09
C CYS A 59 4.06 12.88 -0.63
N ASN A 60 3.00 13.12 0.15
CA ASN A 60 2.70 14.45 0.68
C ASN A 60 3.56 14.80 1.91
N SER A 61 4.24 13.81 2.51
CA SER A 61 5.44 14.01 3.32
C SER A 61 6.62 14.28 2.37
N ILE A 62 7.22 15.45 2.52
CA ILE A 62 8.11 16.08 1.54
C ILE A 62 9.30 15.17 1.19
N SER A 63 9.43 14.85 -0.10
CA SER A 63 10.57 14.16 -0.76
C SER A 63 10.48 12.62 -0.91
N CYS A 64 9.45 12.10 -1.58
CA CYS A 64 9.52 10.75 -2.16
C CYS A 64 10.06 10.82 -3.61
N ARG A 65 11.34 10.49 -3.82
CA ARG A 65 12.07 10.71 -5.09
C ARG A 65 11.75 9.68 -6.18
N LYS A 66 11.22 8.51 -5.82
CA LYS A 66 10.78 7.46 -6.75
C LYS A 66 9.63 6.69 -6.11
N THR A 67 8.51 6.61 -6.80
CA THR A 67 7.36 5.81 -6.37
C THR A 67 6.85 5.03 -7.57
N CYS A 68 7.13 3.73 -7.59
CA CYS A 68 6.72 2.85 -8.68
C CYS A 68 5.36 2.24 -8.33
N PHE A 69 4.29 2.79 -8.92
CA PHE A 69 2.96 2.22 -8.83
C PHE A 69 2.65 1.45 -10.11
N SER A 70 2.54 0.13 -10.02
CA SER A 70 2.07 -0.69 -11.13
C SER A 70 0.54 -0.85 -11.03
N PRO A 71 -0.24 -0.39 -12.02
CA PRO A 71 -1.65 -0.73 -12.10
C PRO A 71 -1.76 -2.20 -12.49
N THR A 72 -1.79 -3.10 -11.52
CA THR A 72 -2.09 -4.51 -11.78
C THR A 72 -3.60 -4.71 -11.69
N HIS A 73 -4.16 -5.24 -12.77
CA HIS A 73 -5.58 -5.49 -13.06
C HIS A 73 -6.40 -4.28 -13.57
N SER A 74 -6.14 -3.86 -14.81
CA SER A 74 -7.26 -3.45 -15.66
C SER A 74 -8.23 -4.64 -15.70
N ARG A 75 -9.42 -4.51 -15.09
CA ARG A 75 -10.49 -5.49 -15.33
C ARG A 75 -10.70 -5.52 -16.84
N ARG A 76 -10.58 -6.70 -17.46
CA ARG A 76 -11.08 -6.85 -18.83
C ARG A 76 -12.57 -6.46 -18.80
N PRO A 77 -13.06 -5.62 -19.73
CA PRO A 77 -14.49 -5.41 -19.83
C PRO A 77 -15.15 -6.78 -20.05
N HIS A 78 -16.09 -7.15 -19.19
CA HIS A 78 -16.96 -8.28 -19.46
C HIS A 78 -17.78 -7.91 -20.71
N HIS A 79 -17.40 -8.43 -21.87
CA HIS A 79 -18.32 -8.52 -23.00
C HIS A 79 -19.42 -9.51 -22.60
N ASN A 80 -20.59 -8.95 -22.28
CA ASN A 80 -21.80 -9.70 -22.10
C ASN A 80 -22.30 -10.09 -23.50
N SER A 81 -21.81 -11.19 -24.05
CA SER A 81 -22.40 -11.80 -25.25
C SER A 81 -23.69 -12.50 -24.83
N SER A 82 -24.79 -11.76 -24.88
CA SER A 82 -26.13 -12.32 -25.04
C SER A 82 -26.49 -12.24 -26.52
N VAL A 83 -26.22 -13.32 -27.25
CA VAL A 83 -27.02 -14.08 -28.25
C VAL A 83 -26.11 -15.00 -29.04
#